data_AF-A0A9W4U2D9-F1
#
_entry.id   AF-A0A9W4U2D9-F1
#
_cell.length_a   1.000
_cell.length_b   1.000
_cell.length_c   1.000
_cell.angle_alpha   90.00
_cell.angle_beta   90.00
_cell.angle_gamma   90.00
#
_symmetry.space_group_name_H-M   'P 1'
#
loop_
_entity.id
_entity.type
_entity.pdbx_description
1 polymer ?
#
loop_
_entity_poly.entity_id
_entity_poly.type
_entity_poly.pdbx_seq_one_letter_code
_entity_poly.pdbx_strand_id
1 'polypeptide(L)' 'MCLYERIHFPLCRHTETRLVQYCHFARNDPGHQCFGAWRYLKDYEQTESACDECTKRAPGFTPAHRMYGIPRGR' A
#
# COMPACT_ATOMS: atom_id res chain seq x y z
N MET A 1 6.40 10.34 -18.15
CA MET A 1 6.94 10.08 -16.80
C MET A 1 6.16 8.94 -16.17
N CYS A 2 6.81 8.12 -15.33
CA CYS A 2 6.10 7.12 -14.53
C CYS A 2 5.37 7.82 -13.38
N LEU A 3 4.15 7.39 -13.08
CA LEU A 3 3.40 7.88 -11.92
C LEU A 3 3.32 6.78 -10.89
N TYR A 4 3.67 7.12 -9.66
CA TYR A 4 3.58 6.22 -8.52
C TYR A 4 2.59 6.76 -7.50
N GLU A 5 2.00 5.87 -6.71
CA GLU A 5 1.36 6.21 -5.44
C GLU A 5 2.24 5.72 -4.30
N ARG A 6 2.31 6.50 -3.23
CA ARG A 6 3.02 6.15 -2.01
C ARG A 6 1.99 5.89 -0.91
N ILE A 7 2.05 4.69 -0.35
CA ILE A 7 1.12 4.21 0.66
C ILE A 7 1.91 4.01 1.95
N HIS A 8 1.53 4.70 3.00
CA HIS A 8 2.08 4.46 4.34
C HIS A 8 1.13 3.56 5.11
N PHE A 9 1.64 2.53 5.75
CA PHE A 9 0.87 1.60 6.57
C PHE A 9 1.26 1.78 8.04
N PRO A 10 0.56 2.63 8.82
CA PRO A 10 0.95 2.93 10.20
C PRO A 10 0.94 1.69 11.11
N LEU A 11 0.11 0.69 10.79
CA LEU A 11 -0.03 -0.56 11.56
C LEU A 11 1.24 -1.41 11.56
N CYS A 12 1.98 -1.45 10.46
CA CYS A 12 3.24 -2.19 10.34
C CYS A 12 4.47 -1.29 10.13
N ARG A 13 4.28 0.05 10.08
CA ARG A 13 5.31 1.06 9.81
C ARG A 13 6.08 0.80 8.51
N HIS A 14 5.39 0.28 7.51
CA HIS A 14 5.97 0.09 6.18
C HIS A 14 5.43 1.12 5.21
N THR A 15 6.24 1.44 4.22
CA THR A 15 5.86 2.30 3.10
C THR A 15 5.97 1.49 1.83
N GLU A 16 4.92 1.51 1.03
CA GLU A 16 4.87 0.83 -0.26
C GLU A 16 4.71 1.85 -1.38
N THR A 17 5.34 1.54 -2.52
CA THR A 17 5.25 2.37 -3.72
C THR A 17 4.64 1.54 -4.83
N ARG A 18 3.47 1.97 -5.32
CA ARG A 18 2.77 1.27 -6.39
C ARG A 18 2.77 2.09 -7.66
N LEU A 19 3.06 1.45 -8.78
CA LEU A 19 3.04 2.10 -10.09
C LEU A 19 1.59 2.27 -10.55
N VAL A 20 1.19 3.51 -10.80
CA VAL A 20 -0.14 3.88 -11.31
C VAL A 20 -0.12 4.00 -12.84
N GLN A 21 0.94 4.58 -13.39
CA GLN A 21 1.04 4.79 -14.84
C GLN A 21 2.48 4.61 -15.31
N TYR A 22 2.65 3.79 -16.35
CA TYR A 22 3.92 3.64 -17.05
C TYR A 22 4.25 4.91 -17.86
N CYS A 23 5.54 5.24 -17.96
CA CYS A 23 5.99 6.28 -18.88
C CYS A 23 5.81 5.84 -20.35
N HIS A 24 5.92 6.79 -21.30
CA HIS A 24 5.81 6.48 -22.72
C HIS A 24 6.81 5.40 -23.19
N PHE A 25 8.02 5.41 -22.63
CA PHE A 25 9.08 4.46 -22.99
C PHE A 25 8.89 3.06 -22.37
N ALA A 26 7.94 2.91 -21.43
CA ALA A 26 7.78 1.72 -20.60
C ALA A 26 6.49 0.93 -20.88
N ARG A 27 5.74 1.29 -21.94
CA ARG A 27 4.39 0.75 -22.17
C ARG A 27 4.35 -0.78 -22.30
N ASN A 28 5.44 -1.41 -22.72
CA ASN A 28 5.54 -2.85 -22.94
C ASN A 28 6.67 -3.52 -22.15
N ASP A 29 7.32 -2.82 -21.21
CA ASP A 29 8.44 -3.37 -20.44
C ASP A 29 8.06 -3.51 -18.95
N PRO A 30 7.75 -4.73 -18.48
CA PRO A 30 7.44 -4.99 -17.07
C PRO A 30 8.62 -4.67 -16.13
N GLY A 31 9.85 -4.71 -16.63
CA GLY A 31 11.08 -4.47 -15.88
C GLY A 31 11.53 -3.01 -15.89
N HIS A 32 10.73 -2.10 -16.45
CA HIS A 32 11.15 -0.71 -16.64
C HIS A 32 11.48 -0.01 -15.33
N GLN A 33 12.77 0.23 -15.10
CA GLN A 33 13.26 1.10 -14.05
C GLN A 33 13.28 2.55 -14.55
N CYS A 34 12.37 3.36 -14.04
CA CYS A 34 12.23 4.76 -14.43
C CYS A 34 13.36 5.58 -13.76
N PHE A 35 14.55 5.68 -14.39
CA PHE A 35 15.75 6.29 -13.79
C PHE A 35 15.75 7.82 -13.65
N GLY A 36 14.77 8.55 -14.23
CA GLY A 36 14.87 10.02 -14.24
C GLY A 36 13.57 10.83 -14.34
N ALA A 37 12.46 10.25 -14.80
CA ALA A 37 11.20 10.98 -14.95
C ALA A 37 10.06 10.22 -14.27
N TRP A 38 9.96 10.39 -12.96
CA TRP A 38 8.83 9.87 -12.17
C TRP A 38 8.35 10.90 -11.15
N ARG A 39 7.09 10.77 -10.73
CA ARG A 39 6.52 11.55 -9.61
C ARG A 39 5.51 10.72 -8.82
N TYR A 40 5.31 11.09 -7.56
CA TYR A 40 4.18 10.60 -6.79
C TYR A 40 2.92 11.38 -7.21
N LEU A 41 1.89 10.65 -7.65
CA LEU A 41 0.56 11.20 -7.93
C LEU A 41 -0.19 11.47 -6.63
N LYS A 42 -0.07 10.54 -5.68
CA LYS A 42 -0.73 10.61 -4.39
C LYS A 42 0.17 10.02 -3.31
N ASP A 43 0.10 10.64 -2.15
CA ASP A 43 0.67 10.15 -0.91
C ASP A 43 -0.48 10.04 0.09
N TYR A 44 -0.67 8.86 0.68
CA TYR A 44 -1.73 8.64 1.65
C TYR A 44 -1.39 7.53 2.63
N GLU A 45 -2.07 7.57 3.77
CA GLU A 45 -1.97 6.55 4.81
C GLU A 45 -3.12 5.56 4.69
N GLN A 46 -2.82 4.27 4.82
CA GLN A 46 -3.78 3.18 4.89
C GLN A 46 -3.77 2.65 6.32
N THR A 47 -4.68 3.18 7.14
CA THR A 47 -4.78 2.85 8.58
C THR A 47 -5.57 1.57 8.84
N GLU A 48 -6.37 1.13 7.88
CA GLU A 48 -7.27 -0.02 8.00
C GLU A 48 -6.65 -1.33 7.48
N SER A 49 -5.39 -1.35 7.10
CA SER A 49 -4.73 -2.56 6.59
C SER A 49 -3.23 -2.52 6.86
N ALA A 50 -2.60 -3.70 6.87
CA ALA A 50 -1.14 -3.79 6.76
C ALA A 50 -0.73 -3.99 5.31
N CYS A 51 0.56 -3.77 5.03
CA CYS A 51 1.12 -4.03 3.71
C CYS A 51 0.99 -5.52 3.32
N ASP A 52 1.04 -5.79 2.02
CA ASP A 52 0.92 -7.14 1.46
C ASP A 52 1.91 -8.13 2.06
N GLU A 53 3.13 -7.68 2.37
CA GLU A 53 4.15 -8.54 2.97
C GLU A 53 3.78 -8.97 4.40
N CYS A 54 3.26 -8.05 5.21
CA CYS A 54 2.80 -8.34 6.56
C CYS A 54 1.56 -9.25 6.54
N THR A 55 0.63 -9.01 5.62
CA THR A 55 -0.56 -9.86 5.43
C THR A 55 -0.18 -11.27 4.97
N LYS A 56 0.82 -11.41 4.08
CA LYS A 56 1.32 -12.73 3.62
C LYS A 56 2.07 -13.49 4.71
N ARG A 57 2.84 -12.79 5.56
CA ARG A 57 3.58 -13.40 6.68
C ARG A 57 2.65 -13.84 7.81
N ALA A 58 1.51 -13.16 8.00
CA ALA A 58 0.53 -13.47 9.02
C ALA A 58 -0.89 -13.44 8.41
N PRO A 59 -1.41 -14.58 7.89
CA PRO A 59 -2.73 -14.67 7.25
C PRO A 59 -3.94 -14.42 8.19
N GLY A 60 -3.72 -13.78 9.35
CA GLY A 60 -4.74 -13.34 10.30
C GLY A 60 -4.55 -11.91 10.81
N PHE A 61 -3.67 -11.10 10.20
CA PHE A 61 -3.56 -9.67 10.51
C PHE A 61 -4.74 -8.91 9.89
N THR A 62 -5.95 -9.18 10.38
CA THR A 62 -7.05 -8.23 10.23
C THR A 62 -6.84 -7.16 11.29
N PRO A 63 -6.79 -5.86 10.94
CA PRO A 63 -6.90 -4.83 11.95
C PRO A 63 -8.30 -4.91 12.53
N ALA A 64 -8.39 -5.65 13.63
CA ALA A 64 -9.57 -5.73 14.45
C ALA A 64 -9.77 -4.40 15.16
N HIS A 65 -10.25 -3.36 14.46
CA HIS A 65 -10.69 -2.13 15.13
C HIS A 65 -11.90 -1.49 14.45
N ARG A 66 -12.94 -2.31 14.22
CA ARG A 66 -14.31 -1.82 14.11
C ARG A 66 -15.34 -2.85 14.59
N MET A 67 -15.27 -3.24 15.85
CA MET A 67 -16.42 -3.81 16.56
C MET A 67 -16.48 -3.22 17.96
N TYR A 68 -17.02 -2.00 18.06
CA TYR A 68 -17.73 -1.61 19.27
C TYR A 68 -18.92 -2.56 19.41
N GLY A 69 -18.80 -3.52 20.31
CA GLY A 69 -19.82 -4.53 20.62
C GLY A 69 -19.70 -4.99 22.06
N ILE A 70 -19.87 -4.05 22.98
CA ILE A 70 -20.29 -4.15 24.40
C ILE A 70 -20.27 -5.58 25.00
N PRO A 71 -19.56 -5.83 26.12
CA PRO A 71 -19.71 -7.08 26.86
C PRO A 71 -21.07 -7.05 27.57
N ARG A 72 -21.99 -7.95 27.22
CA ARG A 72 -23.08 -8.32 28.13
C ARG A 72 -22.75 -9.66 28.73
N GLY A 73 -22.35 -9.63 30.00
CA GLY A 73 -22.23 -10.83 30.80
C GLY A 73 -23.58 -11.49 31.05
N ARG A 74 -23.52 -12.79 31.28
CA ARG A 74 -24.16 -13.46 32.40
C ARG A 74 -23.45 -14.80 32.62
#